data_AF-A0A2G6CX04-F1
#
_entry.id   AF-A0A2G6CX04-F1
#
_cell.length_a   1.000
_cell.length_b   1.000
_cell.length_c   1.000
_cell.angle_alpha   90.00
_cell.angle_beta   90.00
_cell.angle_gamma   90.00
#
_symmetry.space_group_name_H-M   'P 1'
#
loop_
_entity.id
_entity.type
_entity.pdbx_description
1 polymer ?
#
loop_
_entity_poly.entity_id
_entity_poly.type
_entity_poly.pdbx_seq_one_letter_code
_entity_poly.pdbx_strand_id
1 'polypeptide(L)'
;MRFNMKGILASIIAIVFTVPCYALAGSEEVPLASGMQTKWVGQDIVHNGLKMSIQKFNYSGQPEELIGFYKSVWHAGVQPGLPGFITGSAGGWMVLSRLEQNQLKVIQFKDTGNGIEGFVSVSDIGKVSVREGFDLPRMSGSRLISETESNDSGAKATTFILQNDFSMQSNEEFYRTRLADKGWSLVHSDHVSNNAIMLMNGARGSLEITISYSDRGKSTVFANHVQR
;
A
#
# COMPACT_ATOMS: atom_id res chain seq x y z
N MET A 1 9.01 62.16 62.23
CA MET A 1 9.11 61.10 63.25
C MET A 1 9.40 59.79 62.53
N ARG A 2 10.55 59.15 62.81
CA ARG A 2 11.02 57.91 62.16
C ARG A 2 10.12 56.74 62.58
N PHE A 3 9.86 55.79 61.68
CA PHE A 3 10.00 54.36 61.97
C PHE A 3 10.21 53.55 60.68
N ASN A 4 11.11 52.60 60.80
CA ASN A 4 11.70 51.74 59.79
C ASN A 4 11.07 50.35 59.96
N MET A 5 10.71 49.62 58.89
CA MET A 5 10.34 48.21 59.02
C MET A 5 10.90 47.37 57.88
N LYS A 6 11.60 46.31 58.29
CA LYS A 6 12.37 45.33 57.52
C LYS A 6 11.47 44.19 57.01
N GLY A 7 11.94 43.52 55.95
CA GLY A 7 11.59 42.14 55.58
C GLY A 7 10.26 42.05 54.80
N ILE A 8 10.07 41.18 53.81
CA ILE A 8 10.58 39.82 53.62
C ILE A 8 10.66 39.54 52.11
N LEU A 9 11.75 38.88 51.71
CA LEU A 9 11.96 38.22 50.41
C LEU A 9 10.82 37.22 50.11
N ALA A 10 10.27 37.26 48.90
CA ALA A 10 9.63 36.09 48.30
C ALA A 10 10.00 36.02 46.81
N SER A 11 11.11 35.36 46.54
CA SER A 11 11.52 34.96 45.19
C SER A 11 10.52 33.94 44.65
N ILE A 12 9.74 34.31 43.64
CA ILE A 12 8.94 33.36 42.86
C ILE A 12 9.84 32.83 41.75
N ILE A 13 10.37 31.62 41.95
CA ILE A 13 11.04 30.85 40.90
C ILE A 13 9.93 30.29 40.01
N ALA A 14 9.74 30.89 38.83
CA ALA A 14 8.88 30.35 37.79
C ALA A 14 9.59 29.13 37.17
N ILE A 15 9.18 27.93 37.58
CA ILE A 15 9.57 26.68 36.92
C ILE A 15 8.81 26.63 35.60
N VAL A 16 9.50 26.99 34.51
CA VAL A 16 9.03 26.78 33.15
C VAL A 16 9.07 25.27 32.89
N PHE A 17 7.91 24.61 33.02
CA PHE A 17 7.73 23.27 32.48
C PHE A 17 7.75 23.36 30.95
N THR A 18 8.93 23.21 30.36
CA THR A 18 9.05 22.81 28.96
C THR A 18 8.44 21.41 28.86
N VAL A 19 7.18 21.34 28.46
CA VAL A 19 6.59 20.09 27.99
C VAL A 19 7.33 19.76 26.70
N PRO A 20 8.14 18.68 26.64
CA PRO A 20 8.60 18.19 25.36
C PRO A 20 7.35 17.80 24.57
N CYS A 21 7.03 18.59 23.55
CA CYS A 21 6.11 18.18 22.51
C CYS A 21 6.80 17.00 21.83
N TYR A 22 6.48 15.79 22.28
CA TYR A 22 6.76 14.59 21.50
C TYR A 22 5.93 14.75 20.22
N ALA A 23 6.58 15.22 19.16
CA ALA A 23 6.06 15.08 17.82
C ALA A 23 5.76 13.58 17.66
N LEU A 24 4.48 13.24 17.59
CA LEU A 24 4.04 11.96 17.06
C LEU A 24 4.74 11.83 15.72
N ALA A 25 5.60 10.82 15.60
CA ALA A 25 6.27 10.48 14.35
C ALA A 25 5.21 10.08 13.31
N GLY A 26 4.65 11.10 12.64
CA GLY A 26 4.02 10.92 11.34
C GLY A 26 5.08 10.45 10.37
N SER A 27 4.72 9.51 9.50
CA SER A 27 5.59 8.99 8.45
C SER A 27 6.36 10.13 7.80
N GLU A 28 7.68 10.09 7.90
CA GLU A 28 8.54 11.09 7.28
C GLU A 28 8.30 11.04 5.76
N GLU A 29 7.69 12.09 5.22
CA GLU A 29 7.28 12.15 3.82
C GLU A 29 8.49 11.91 2.90
N VAL A 30 8.27 11.20 1.79
CA VAL A 30 9.32 11.00 0.80
C VAL A 30 9.65 12.36 0.17
N PRO A 31 10.92 12.80 0.18
CA PRO A 31 11.28 14.11 -0.37
C PRO A 31 10.99 14.16 -1.87
N LEU A 32 10.34 15.22 -2.33
CA LEU A 32 9.95 15.40 -3.73
C LEU A 32 10.95 16.32 -4.44
N ALA A 33 11.38 15.93 -5.64
CA ALA A 33 12.23 16.78 -6.48
C ALA A 33 11.45 18.04 -6.92
N SER A 34 12.16 19.16 -7.12
CA SER A 34 11.55 20.40 -7.61
C SER A 34 10.85 20.17 -8.96
N GLY A 35 9.58 20.55 -9.08
CA GLY A 35 8.79 20.32 -10.30
C GLY A 35 8.15 18.94 -10.40
N MET A 36 8.36 18.05 -9.42
CA MET A 36 7.63 16.78 -9.33
C MET A 36 6.19 17.02 -8.87
N GLN A 37 5.22 16.51 -9.62
CA GLN A 37 3.80 16.62 -9.29
C GLN A 37 3.27 15.24 -8.90
N THR A 38 2.67 15.12 -7.72
CA THR A 38 2.15 13.86 -7.19
C THR A 38 0.62 13.85 -7.14
N LYS A 39 0.03 12.65 -7.24
CA LYS A 39 -1.39 12.40 -7.02
C LYS A 39 -1.55 11.06 -6.29
N TRP A 40 -2.42 11.02 -5.28
CA TRP A 40 -2.73 9.78 -4.59
C TRP A 40 -3.37 8.75 -5.52
N VAL A 41 -2.83 7.53 -5.46
CA VAL A 41 -3.41 6.33 -6.08
C VAL A 41 -4.06 5.46 -5.01
N GLY A 42 -3.48 5.41 -3.82
CA GLY A 42 -4.13 4.87 -2.62
C GLY A 42 -3.37 5.29 -1.37
N GLN A 43 -4.10 5.78 -0.37
CA GLN A 43 -3.53 6.26 0.89
C GLN A 43 -3.48 5.15 1.94
N ASP A 44 -4.57 4.38 2.02
CA ASP A 44 -4.76 3.32 2.99
C ASP A 44 -4.84 1.97 2.26
N ILE A 45 -3.66 1.42 1.92
CA ILE A 45 -3.53 0.10 1.31
C ILE A 45 -2.95 -0.86 2.34
N VAL A 46 -3.46 -2.09 2.38
CA VAL A 46 -2.81 -3.22 3.05
C VAL A 46 -2.53 -4.28 2.01
N HIS A 47 -1.26 -4.53 1.70
CA HIS A 47 -0.85 -5.57 0.76
C HIS A 47 -0.16 -6.71 1.49
N ASN A 48 -0.75 -7.91 1.48
CA ASN A 48 -0.27 -9.08 2.21
C ASN A 48 -0.01 -8.79 3.71
N GLY A 49 -0.87 -7.97 4.31
CA GLY A 49 -0.74 -7.53 5.71
C GLY A 49 0.25 -6.37 5.92
N LEU A 50 0.93 -5.87 4.89
CA LEU A 50 1.80 -4.71 5.00
C LEU A 50 1.03 -3.44 4.67
N LYS A 51 0.94 -2.53 5.62
CA LYS A 51 0.36 -1.20 5.39
C LYS A 51 1.25 -0.43 4.44
N MET A 52 0.66 0.16 3.41
CA MET A 52 1.39 0.97 2.45
C MET A 52 0.53 2.09 1.87
N SER A 53 1.21 3.05 1.27
CA SER A 53 0.61 4.15 0.54
C SER A 53 1.33 4.34 -0.80
N ILE A 54 0.61 4.81 -1.82
CA ILE A 54 1.11 4.96 -3.19
C ILE A 54 0.62 6.29 -3.77
N GLN A 55 1.57 7.08 -4.28
CA GLN A 55 1.32 8.24 -5.12
C GLN A 55 1.87 7.99 -6.51
N LYS A 56 1.11 8.34 -7.55
CA LYS A 56 1.65 8.51 -8.90
C LYS A 56 2.32 9.87 -8.97
N PHE A 57 3.41 9.98 -9.72
CA PHE A 57 4.02 11.27 -10.04
C PHE A 57 4.35 11.42 -11.52
N ASN A 58 4.44 12.68 -11.94
CA ASN A 58 5.07 13.08 -13.19
C ASN A 58 6.19 14.08 -12.87
N TYR A 59 7.26 14.05 -13.67
CA TYR A 59 8.42 14.92 -13.53
C TYR A 59 8.96 15.28 -14.91
N SER A 60 9.16 16.56 -15.21
CA SER A 60 9.58 17.01 -16.55
C SER A 60 11.08 16.87 -16.82
N GLY A 61 11.87 16.58 -15.79
CA GLY A 61 13.32 16.39 -15.94
C GLY A 61 13.72 14.98 -16.38
N GLN A 62 15.03 14.74 -16.40
CA GLN A 62 15.62 13.49 -16.90
C GLN A 62 15.87 12.45 -15.77
N PRO A 63 15.91 11.15 -16.09
CA PRO A 63 16.20 10.07 -15.12
C PRO A 63 17.41 10.35 -14.22
N GLU A 64 18.50 10.85 -14.80
CA GLU A 64 19.75 11.12 -14.11
C GLU A 64 19.61 12.25 -13.09
N GLU A 65 18.78 13.26 -13.38
CA GLU A 65 18.49 14.36 -12.48
C GLU A 65 17.71 13.87 -11.26
N LEU A 66 16.69 13.03 -11.47
CA LEU A 66 15.90 12.46 -10.38
C LEU A 66 16.76 11.56 -9.49
N ILE A 67 17.62 10.73 -10.10
CA ILE A 67 18.59 9.91 -9.35
C ILE A 67 19.57 10.80 -8.59
N GLY A 68 20.08 11.86 -9.21
CA GLY A 68 20.99 12.83 -8.58
C GLY A 68 20.35 13.51 -7.37
N PHE A 69 19.07 13.89 -7.49
CA PHE A 69 18.29 14.42 -6.38
C PHE A 69 18.25 13.42 -5.21
N TYR A 70 17.79 12.17 -5.44
CA TYR A 70 17.72 11.17 -4.39
C TYR A 70 19.09 10.79 -3.82
N LYS A 71 20.16 10.82 -4.62
CA LYS A 71 21.55 10.69 -4.11
C LYS A 71 21.91 11.76 -3.11
N SER A 72 21.46 12.99 -3.31
CA SER A 72 21.78 14.10 -2.41
C SER A 72 20.98 14.06 -1.10
N VAL A 73 19.69 13.73 -1.16
CA VAL A 73 18.83 13.67 0.04
C VAL A 73 18.95 12.36 0.80
N TRP A 74 19.31 11.26 0.13
CA TRP A 74 19.54 9.94 0.73
C TRP A 74 21.04 9.57 0.75
N HIS A 75 21.94 10.54 0.92
CA HIS A 75 23.38 10.29 0.91
C HIS A 75 23.84 9.44 2.10
N ALA A 76 23.25 9.64 3.27
CA ALA A 76 23.58 8.90 4.48
C ALA A 76 22.83 7.56 4.52
N GLY A 77 23.58 6.47 4.71
CA GLY A 77 23.07 5.19 5.15
C GLY A 77 22.35 5.29 6.48
N VAL A 78 21.28 4.50 6.66
CA VAL A 78 20.60 4.37 7.96
C VAL A 78 21.50 3.67 8.99
N GLN A 79 22.53 2.96 8.53
CA GLN A 79 23.61 2.41 9.36
C GLN A 79 24.98 2.72 8.72
N PRO A 80 26.05 2.85 9.53
CA PRO A 80 27.41 2.99 9.03
C PRO A 80 27.78 1.86 8.04
N GLY A 81 28.30 2.22 6.87
CA GLY A 81 28.75 1.27 5.86
C GLY A 81 27.67 0.78 4.88
N LEU A 82 26.40 1.15 5.06
CA LEU A 82 25.34 0.88 4.07
C LEU A 82 25.12 2.10 3.16
N PRO A 83 24.80 1.90 1.87
CA PRO A 83 24.38 3.00 1.01
C PRO A 83 23.05 3.57 1.51
N GLY A 84 22.82 4.87 1.35
CA GLY A 84 21.56 5.49 1.79
C GLY A 84 20.34 5.11 0.95
N PHE A 85 20.52 4.48 -0.20
CA PHE A 85 19.49 3.81 -0.99
C PHE A 85 20.11 2.79 -1.96
N ILE A 86 19.30 1.87 -2.48
CA ILE A 86 19.68 0.85 -3.45
C ILE A 86 18.93 1.11 -4.76
N THR A 87 19.62 0.93 -5.89
CA THR A 87 19.05 1.02 -7.24
C THR A 87 18.83 -0.36 -7.84
N GLY A 88 17.76 -0.53 -8.60
CA GLY A 88 17.48 -1.71 -9.40
C GLY A 88 16.63 -1.39 -10.62
N SER A 89 16.32 -2.41 -11.41
CA SER A 89 15.38 -2.30 -12.52
C SER A 89 14.49 -3.54 -12.61
N ALA A 90 13.24 -3.34 -13.03
CA ALA A 90 12.25 -4.41 -13.20
C ALA A 90 11.24 -4.04 -14.28
N GLY A 91 11.10 -4.87 -15.32
CA GLY A 91 10.07 -4.68 -16.35
C GLY A 91 10.11 -3.31 -17.06
N GLY A 92 11.30 -2.75 -17.30
CA GLY A 92 11.48 -1.43 -17.90
C GLY A 92 11.38 -0.24 -16.93
N TRP A 93 11.12 -0.51 -15.65
CA TRP A 93 11.15 0.50 -14.59
C TRP A 93 12.52 0.55 -13.92
N MET A 94 12.98 1.76 -13.59
CA MET A 94 14.04 1.97 -12.61
C MET A 94 13.43 2.07 -11.22
N VAL A 95 14.13 1.52 -10.22
CA VAL A 95 13.66 1.43 -8.84
C VAL A 95 14.75 1.95 -7.91
N LEU A 96 14.40 2.92 -7.06
CA LEU A 96 15.21 3.40 -5.94
C LEU A 96 14.51 2.96 -4.66
N SER A 97 15.23 2.34 -3.74
CA SER A 97 14.67 1.85 -2.48
C SER A 97 15.52 2.26 -1.28
N ARG A 98 14.87 2.69 -0.21
CA ARG A 98 15.50 3.04 1.07
C ARG A 98 14.69 2.43 2.21
N LEU A 99 15.38 1.73 3.10
CA LEU A 99 14.79 1.25 4.34
C LEU A 99 15.19 2.19 5.48
N GLU A 100 14.21 2.82 6.12
CA GLU A 100 14.41 3.78 7.19
C GLU A 100 13.30 3.65 8.24
N GLN A 101 13.64 3.50 9.52
CA GLN A 101 12.67 3.40 10.62
C GLN A 101 11.54 2.36 10.38
N ASN A 102 11.90 1.17 9.89
CA ASN A 102 10.94 0.12 9.49
C ASN A 102 9.97 0.51 8.37
N GLN A 103 10.28 1.55 7.62
CA GLN A 103 9.56 1.93 6.41
C GLN A 103 10.41 1.67 5.17
N LEU A 104 9.87 0.92 4.23
CA LEU A 104 10.44 0.78 2.90
C LEU A 104 9.87 1.90 2.02
N LYS A 105 10.71 2.85 1.64
CA LYS A 105 10.40 3.94 0.72
C LYS A 105 10.89 3.52 -0.67
N VAL A 106 10.02 3.54 -1.69
CA VAL A 106 10.36 3.15 -3.06
C VAL A 106 9.96 4.25 -4.04
N ILE A 107 10.88 4.59 -4.93
CA ILE A 107 10.63 5.40 -6.13
C ILE A 107 10.80 4.49 -7.32
N GLN A 108 9.71 4.22 -8.03
CA GLN A 108 9.78 3.48 -9.29
C GLN A 108 9.36 4.38 -10.43
N PHE A 109 10.14 4.41 -11.51
CA PHE A 109 9.88 5.34 -12.59
C PHE A 109 10.41 4.85 -13.92
N LYS A 110 9.90 5.42 -15.01
CA LYS A 110 10.37 5.17 -16.36
C LYS A 110 10.39 6.47 -17.16
N ASP A 111 11.29 6.53 -18.12
CA ASP A 111 11.32 7.59 -19.11
C ASP A 111 10.14 7.45 -20.08
N THR A 112 9.54 8.57 -20.44
CA THR A 112 8.45 8.71 -21.41
C THR A 112 8.87 9.40 -22.69
N GLY A 113 10.14 9.82 -22.80
CA GLY A 113 10.69 10.64 -23.89
C GLY A 113 10.49 12.14 -23.69
N ASN A 114 9.46 12.54 -22.91
CA ASN A 114 9.15 13.94 -22.58
C ASN A 114 9.23 14.21 -21.07
N GLY A 115 9.99 13.39 -20.35
CA GLY A 115 10.09 13.40 -18.89
C GLY A 115 9.82 12.01 -18.32
N ILE A 116 9.51 11.97 -17.04
CA ILE A 116 9.36 10.75 -16.25
C ILE A 116 7.94 10.62 -15.73
N GLU A 117 7.40 9.41 -15.78
CA GLU A 117 6.26 9.02 -14.96
C GLU A 117 6.68 7.92 -13.97
N GLY A 118 6.09 7.95 -12.78
CA GLY A 118 6.48 7.04 -11.72
C GLY A 118 5.51 6.92 -10.58
N PHE A 119 5.92 6.15 -9.58
CA PHE A 119 5.23 5.98 -8.32
C PHE A 119 6.19 6.17 -7.16
N VAL A 120 5.69 6.84 -6.13
CA VAL A 120 6.29 6.87 -4.80
C VAL A 120 5.46 5.94 -3.92
N SER A 121 6.09 4.97 -3.28
CA SER A 121 5.42 4.14 -2.29
C SER A 121 6.16 4.11 -0.96
N VAL A 122 5.39 4.00 0.12
CA VAL A 122 5.90 3.84 1.48
C VAL A 122 5.17 2.67 2.11
N SER A 123 5.91 1.67 2.57
CA SER A 123 5.38 0.49 3.25
C SER A 123 5.92 0.39 4.67
N ASP A 124 5.07 0.16 5.67
CA ASP A 124 5.48 -0.22 7.03
C ASP A 124 5.81 -1.71 7.05
N ILE A 125 7.09 -2.05 7.12
CA ILE A 125 7.57 -3.43 7.15
C ILE A 125 7.76 -3.96 8.58
N GLY A 126 7.62 -3.10 9.60
CA GLY A 126 7.73 -3.48 11.00
C GLY A 126 6.41 -3.94 11.62
N LYS A 127 5.29 -3.66 10.94
CA LYS A 127 3.95 -4.01 11.40
C LYS A 127 3.19 -4.77 10.33
N VAL A 128 2.90 -6.04 10.63
CA VAL A 128 1.90 -6.80 9.89
C VAL A 128 0.54 -6.48 10.50
N SER A 129 -0.35 -5.89 9.73
CA SER A 129 -1.72 -5.66 10.17
C SER A 129 -2.47 -6.97 10.29
N VAL A 130 -3.34 -7.05 11.29
CA VAL A 130 -4.32 -8.14 11.39
C VAL A 130 -5.30 -7.99 10.22
N ARG A 131 -5.65 -9.12 9.59
CA ARG A 131 -6.67 -9.17 8.54
C ARG A 131 -8.01 -8.71 9.08
N GLU A 132 -8.56 -7.65 8.51
CA GLU A 132 -9.92 -7.17 8.83
C GLU A 132 -10.89 -7.35 7.63
N GLY A 133 -10.39 -7.89 6.51
CA GLY A 133 -11.10 -8.01 5.24
C GLY A 133 -12.07 -9.19 5.10
N PHE A 134 -12.66 -9.27 3.90
CA PHE A 134 -13.58 -10.35 3.50
C PHE A 134 -12.87 -11.69 3.34
N ASP A 135 -13.28 -12.71 4.10
CA ASP A 135 -12.73 -14.06 3.96
C ASP A 135 -13.31 -14.77 2.73
N LEU A 136 -12.56 -14.73 1.62
CA LEU A 136 -12.90 -15.43 0.38
C LEU A 136 -12.74 -16.94 0.57
N PRO A 137 -13.82 -17.75 0.41
CA PRO A 137 -13.71 -19.20 0.46
C PRO A 137 -12.74 -19.70 -0.61
N ARG A 138 -11.92 -20.71 -0.29
CA ARG A 138 -10.94 -21.26 -1.24
C ARG A 138 -10.97 -22.78 -1.24
N MET A 139 -10.78 -23.37 -2.42
CA MET A 139 -10.64 -24.82 -2.56
C MET A 139 -9.38 -25.29 -1.82
N SER A 140 -9.46 -26.43 -1.13
CA SER A 140 -8.28 -27.03 -0.49
C SER A 140 -7.17 -27.25 -1.52
N GLY A 141 -5.93 -26.91 -1.17
CA GLY A 141 -4.80 -26.90 -2.11
C GLY A 141 -4.62 -25.59 -2.89
N SER A 142 -5.54 -24.63 -2.79
CA SER A 142 -5.33 -23.28 -3.37
C SER A 142 -4.31 -22.50 -2.56
N ARG A 143 -3.42 -21.79 -3.27
CA ARG A 143 -2.40 -20.92 -2.68
C ARG A 143 -2.80 -19.46 -2.87
N LEU A 144 -2.80 -18.70 -1.77
CA LEU A 144 -2.92 -17.24 -1.83
C LEU A 144 -1.60 -16.66 -2.34
N ILE A 145 -1.67 -15.95 -3.47
CA ILE A 145 -0.54 -15.27 -4.09
C ILE A 145 -0.45 -13.85 -3.55
N SER A 146 -1.58 -13.13 -3.54
CA SER A 146 -1.66 -11.81 -2.95
C SER A 146 -3.06 -11.48 -2.45
N GLU A 147 -3.09 -10.63 -1.43
CA GLU A 147 -4.29 -10.01 -0.87
C GLU A 147 -4.00 -8.51 -0.76
N THR A 148 -4.87 -7.68 -1.34
CA THR A 148 -4.76 -6.22 -1.28
C THR A 148 -6.07 -5.66 -0.77
N GLU A 149 -6.04 -5.03 0.39
CA GLU A 149 -7.15 -4.23 0.92
C GLU A 149 -6.87 -2.76 0.59
N SER A 150 -7.88 -2.02 0.14
CA SER A 150 -7.82 -0.56 -0.01
C SER A 150 -9.03 0.11 0.59
N ASN A 151 -8.85 1.37 1.02
CA ASN A 151 -9.94 2.25 1.38
C ASN A 151 -9.81 3.56 0.58
N ASP A 152 -10.67 3.69 -0.43
CA ASP A 152 -10.66 4.82 -1.35
C ASP A 152 -11.92 5.66 -1.14
N SER A 153 -11.78 6.81 -0.46
CA SER A 153 -12.88 7.74 -0.17
C SER A 153 -14.08 7.09 0.54
N GLY A 154 -13.82 6.13 1.43
CA GLY A 154 -14.84 5.40 2.20
C GLY A 154 -15.33 4.11 1.55
N ALA A 155 -15.00 3.86 0.28
CA ALA A 155 -15.24 2.57 -0.36
C ALA A 155 -14.09 1.61 0.00
N LYS A 156 -14.42 0.52 0.69
CA LYS A 156 -13.45 -0.53 1.02
C LYS A 156 -13.46 -1.61 -0.06
N ALA A 157 -12.30 -1.94 -0.58
CA ALA A 157 -12.13 -3.05 -1.51
C ALA A 157 -11.13 -4.07 -0.97
N THR A 158 -11.35 -5.34 -1.27
CA THR A 158 -10.37 -6.40 -1.05
C THR A 158 -10.21 -7.22 -2.31
N THR A 159 -9.00 -7.23 -2.86
CA THR A 159 -8.63 -8.02 -4.03
C THR A 159 -7.78 -9.21 -3.62
N PHE A 160 -8.17 -10.39 -4.08
CA PHE A 160 -7.45 -11.65 -3.90
C PHE A 160 -6.91 -12.16 -5.23
N ILE A 161 -5.70 -12.68 -5.21
CA ILE A 161 -5.14 -13.50 -6.28
C ILE A 161 -4.81 -14.86 -5.68
N LEU A 162 -5.49 -15.89 -6.14
CA LEU A 162 -5.27 -17.28 -5.78
C LEU A 162 -4.72 -18.05 -6.98
N GLN A 163 -3.94 -19.08 -6.72
CA GLN A 163 -3.53 -20.05 -7.74
C GLN A 163 -3.84 -21.47 -7.28
N ASN A 164 -4.32 -22.31 -8.19
CA ASN A 164 -4.54 -23.73 -7.97
C ASN A 164 -4.41 -24.53 -9.28
N ASP A 165 -4.49 -25.85 -9.17
CA ASP A 165 -4.41 -26.78 -10.30
C ASP A 165 -5.80 -27.34 -10.69
N PHE A 166 -6.89 -26.70 -10.24
CA PHE A 166 -8.25 -27.10 -10.59
C PHE A 166 -8.66 -26.51 -11.93
N SER A 167 -9.59 -27.17 -12.63
CA SER A 167 -10.16 -26.64 -13.88
C SER A 167 -10.95 -25.35 -13.64
N MET A 168 -11.18 -24.59 -14.72
CA MET A 168 -12.04 -23.40 -14.69
C MET A 168 -13.44 -23.74 -14.18
N GLN A 169 -14.05 -24.81 -14.70
CA GLN A 169 -15.39 -25.27 -14.30
C GLN A 169 -15.46 -25.66 -12.82
N SER A 170 -14.45 -26.35 -12.30
CA SER A 170 -14.41 -26.74 -10.87
C SER A 170 -14.30 -25.52 -9.95
N ASN A 171 -13.52 -24.51 -10.33
CA ASN A 171 -13.44 -23.26 -9.58
C ASN A 171 -14.78 -22.53 -9.61
N GLU A 172 -15.40 -22.39 -10.80
CA GLU A 172 -16.66 -21.69 -10.98
C GLU A 172 -17.78 -22.31 -10.13
N GLU A 173 -17.94 -23.63 -10.22
CA GLU A 173 -18.94 -24.37 -9.43
C GLU A 173 -18.68 -24.25 -7.92
N PHE A 174 -17.41 -24.32 -7.51
CA PHE A 174 -17.04 -24.12 -6.12
C PHE A 174 -17.47 -22.74 -5.61
N TYR A 175 -17.13 -21.66 -6.33
CA TYR A 175 -17.48 -20.31 -5.89
C TYR A 175 -18.99 -20.09 -5.94
N ARG A 176 -19.66 -20.54 -7.00
CA ARG A 176 -21.12 -20.45 -7.15
C ARG A 176 -21.82 -21.07 -5.94
N THR A 177 -21.47 -22.30 -5.59
CA THR A 177 -22.10 -23.04 -4.48
C THR A 177 -21.68 -22.47 -3.12
N ARG A 178 -20.38 -22.28 -2.86
CA ARG A 178 -19.92 -21.82 -1.53
C ARG A 178 -20.30 -20.39 -1.19
N LEU A 179 -20.39 -19.51 -2.19
CA LEU A 179 -20.82 -18.14 -1.96
C LEU A 179 -22.35 -18.07 -1.84
N ALA A 180 -23.11 -18.89 -2.58
CA ALA A 180 -24.55 -19.04 -2.37
C ALA A 180 -24.88 -19.50 -0.93
N ASP A 181 -24.16 -20.49 -0.40
CA ASP A 181 -24.27 -20.93 1.01
C ASP A 181 -24.02 -19.79 2.02
N LYS A 182 -23.26 -18.76 1.60
CA LYS A 182 -22.92 -17.57 2.41
C LYS A 182 -23.81 -16.36 2.11
N GLY A 183 -24.91 -16.55 1.37
CA GLY A 183 -25.89 -15.51 1.07
C GLY A 183 -25.53 -14.58 -0.10
N TRP A 184 -24.60 -14.99 -0.96
CA TRP A 184 -24.31 -14.27 -2.20
C TRP A 184 -25.19 -14.78 -3.34
N SER A 185 -25.68 -13.88 -4.17
CA SER A 185 -26.48 -14.20 -5.35
C SER A 185 -25.67 -13.91 -6.61
N LEU A 186 -25.64 -14.87 -7.54
CA LEU A 186 -25.05 -14.66 -8.86
C LEU A 186 -25.93 -13.68 -9.65
N VAL A 187 -25.33 -12.60 -10.11
CA VAL A 187 -25.97 -11.57 -10.93
C VAL A 187 -25.69 -11.83 -12.40
N HIS A 188 -24.46 -12.21 -12.72
CA HIS A 188 -24.01 -12.46 -14.08
C HIS A 188 -22.87 -13.47 -14.10
N SER A 189 -22.81 -14.29 -15.16
CA SER A 189 -21.67 -15.15 -15.45
C SER A 189 -21.43 -15.20 -16.95
N ASP A 190 -20.17 -15.19 -17.37
CA ASP A 190 -19.79 -15.28 -18.78
C ASP A 190 -18.45 -16.01 -18.95
N HIS A 191 -18.20 -16.52 -20.16
CA HIS A 191 -16.96 -17.16 -20.55
C HIS A 191 -16.35 -16.43 -21.75
N VAL A 192 -15.14 -15.90 -21.57
CA VAL A 192 -14.42 -15.17 -22.61
C VAL A 192 -13.05 -15.78 -22.79
N SER A 193 -12.86 -16.50 -23.91
CA SER A 193 -11.65 -17.26 -24.20
C SER A 193 -11.34 -18.24 -23.06
N ASN A 194 -10.15 -18.18 -22.46
CA ASN A 194 -9.74 -19.03 -21.34
C ASN A 194 -10.11 -18.44 -19.96
N ASN A 195 -11.16 -17.61 -19.89
CA ASN A 195 -11.60 -16.99 -18.65
C ASN A 195 -13.08 -17.26 -18.38
N ALA A 196 -13.42 -17.49 -17.11
CA ALA A 196 -14.79 -17.40 -16.61
C ALA A 196 -14.91 -16.18 -15.70
N ILE A 197 -16.00 -15.42 -15.84
CA ILE A 197 -16.28 -14.22 -15.06
C ILE A 197 -17.58 -14.46 -14.30
N MET A 198 -17.61 -14.09 -13.03
CA MET A 198 -18.79 -14.15 -12.17
C MET A 198 -18.95 -12.83 -11.43
N LEU A 199 -20.12 -12.22 -11.55
CA LEU A 199 -20.53 -11.06 -10.77
C LEU A 199 -21.58 -11.50 -9.76
N MET A 200 -21.34 -11.22 -8.49
CA MET A 200 -22.20 -11.61 -7.38
C MET A 200 -22.52 -10.41 -6.49
N ASN A 201 -23.73 -10.38 -5.93
CA ASN A 201 -24.13 -9.41 -4.91
C ASN A 201 -24.46 -10.12 -3.60
N GLY A 202 -24.17 -9.48 -2.47
CA GLY A 202 -24.52 -9.97 -1.15
C GLY A 202 -24.82 -8.81 -0.21
N ALA A 203 -25.23 -9.13 1.02
CA ALA A 203 -25.54 -8.12 2.04
C ALA A 203 -24.37 -7.19 2.37
N ARG A 204 -23.13 -7.60 2.04
CA ARG A 204 -21.88 -6.87 2.31
C ARG A 204 -21.25 -6.28 1.04
N GLY A 205 -22.03 -6.04 -0.01
CA GLY A 205 -21.57 -5.39 -1.24
C GLY A 205 -21.54 -6.32 -2.47
N SER A 206 -20.59 -6.07 -3.37
CA SER A 206 -20.45 -6.79 -4.65
C SER A 206 -19.13 -7.55 -4.72
N LEU A 207 -19.14 -8.69 -5.40
CA LEU A 207 -17.97 -9.55 -5.60
C LEU A 207 -17.86 -9.90 -7.08
N GLU A 208 -16.73 -9.56 -7.68
CA GLU A 208 -16.34 -10.00 -9.02
C GLU A 208 -15.29 -11.08 -8.90
N ILE A 209 -15.46 -12.19 -9.62
CA ILE A 209 -14.49 -13.29 -9.67
C ILE A 209 -14.18 -13.57 -11.13
N THR A 210 -12.90 -13.49 -11.48
CA THR A 210 -12.37 -13.89 -12.78
C THR A 210 -11.45 -15.08 -12.58
N ILE A 211 -11.75 -16.17 -13.27
CA ILE A 211 -10.97 -17.41 -13.25
C ILE A 211 -10.28 -17.52 -14.60
N SER A 212 -8.97 -17.33 -14.63
CA SER A 212 -8.15 -17.49 -15.83
C SER A 212 -7.46 -18.85 -15.82
N TYR A 213 -7.65 -19.63 -16.88
CA TYR A 213 -6.98 -20.91 -17.07
C TYR A 213 -5.76 -20.76 -17.97
N SER A 214 -4.63 -21.34 -17.56
CA SER A 214 -3.42 -21.42 -18.37
C SER A 214 -3.30 -22.78 -19.03
N ASP A 215 -2.74 -22.82 -20.24
CA ASP A 215 -2.48 -24.05 -20.99
C ASP A 215 -1.52 -25.02 -20.26
N ARG A 216 -0.89 -24.57 -19.17
CA ARG A 216 -0.01 -25.36 -18.30
C ARG A 216 -0.76 -26.08 -17.16
N GLY A 217 -2.09 -26.10 -17.19
CA GLY A 217 -2.91 -26.83 -16.20
C GLY A 217 -3.13 -26.08 -14.89
N LYS A 218 -2.83 -24.77 -14.83
CA LYS A 218 -3.03 -23.95 -13.64
C LYS A 218 -4.14 -22.93 -13.85
N SER A 219 -4.96 -22.74 -12.83
CA SER A 219 -5.92 -21.65 -12.73
C SER A 219 -5.41 -20.54 -11.84
N THR A 220 -5.67 -19.30 -12.26
CA THR A 220 -5.53 -18.11 -11.42
C THR A 220 -6.92 -17.56 -11.16
N VAL A 221 -7.27 -17.39 -9.90
CA VAL A 221 -8.52 -16.76 -9.49
C VAL A 221 -8.21 -15.35 -9.02
N PHE A 222 -8.75 -14.37 -9.73
CA PHE A 222 -8.81 -12.98 -9.30
C PHE A 222 -10.19 -12.73 -8.70
N ALA A 223 -10.26 -12.24 -7.48
CA ALA A 223 -11.53 -11.92 -6.84
C ALA A 223 -11.47 -10.53 -6.22
N ASN A 224 -12.41 -9.66 -6.58
CA ASN A 224 -12.50 -8.30 -6.08
C ASN A 224 -13.82 -8.11 -5.33
N HIS A 225 -13.73 -7.96 -4.01
CA HIS A 225 -14.85 -7.62 -3.14
C HIS A 225 -14.88 -6.12 -2.91
N VAL A 226 -16.02 -5.48 -3.15
CA VAL A 226 -16.23 -4.05 -2.86
C VAL A 226 -17.38 -3.89 -1.89
N GLN A 227 -17.10 -3.23 -0.76
CA GLN A 227 -18.08 -2.85 0.25
C GLN A 227 -18.57 -1.43 -0.06
N ARG A 228 -19.88 -1.22 -0.03
CA ARG A 228 -20.53 0.09 -0.14
C ARG A 228 -21.28 0.40 1.14
#